data_AF-A0A4V1SN95-F1
#
_entry.id   AF-A0A4V1SN95-F1
#
_cell.length_a   1.000
_cell.length_b   1.000
_cell.length_c   1.000
_cell.angle_alpha   90.00
_cell.angle_beta   90.00
_cell.angle_gamma   90.00
#
_symmetry.space_group_name_H-M   'P 1'
#
loop_
_entity.id
_entity.type
_entity.pdbx_description
1 polymer ?
#
loop_
_entity_poly.entity_id
_entity_poly.type
_entity_poly.pdbx_seq_one_letter_code
_entity_poly.pdbx_strand_id
1 'polypeptide(L)'
;WQGMIPDSETPFQYNPERGFVSSANQRPVDSTYPYYLGREYPTPRGAIINRMLADTNKFTPERMMKMQTDNYNIFAEWARPIFLKNIDASNLSKDEQRYFELLSKWDLRNDPQSTGATVFVLLWKNLKPVVFDDEYANAPQPILLPFESTLLESILGDTAWKFIDNINTPQKETLADICLLALKNAGKELKEAETGGRLEWARYKDTRINHLTKLDAFSSLHVPIGGGDNIINAARSDHGPSWRMVVSLTQKTEAYGIYPGGQNGNPGSRYYNNFVQDWSVGKYYPLWMMTRSETSDKRIKWKMNFSKG
;
A
#
# COMPACT_ATOMS: atom_id res chain seq x y z
N TRP A 1 -3.23 -33.78 -3.85
CA TRP A 1 -2.25 -33.50 -2.79
C TRP A 1 -1.94 -34.83 -2.09
N GLN A 2 -0.69 -35.05 -1.64
CA GLN A 2 -0.26 -36.31 -1.00
C GLN A 2 -0.27 -36.25 0.54
N GLY A 3 -0.43 -35.05 1.11
CA GLY A 3 -0.51 -34.83 2.55
C GLY A 3 -0.45 -33.33 2.89
N MET A 4 -0.39 -33.03 4.19
CA MET A 4 -0.04 -31.70 4.70
C MET A 4 1.48 -31.53 4.73
N ILE A 5 1.94 -30.28 4.70
CA ILE A 5 3.36 -29.95 4.95
C ILE A 5 3.67 -30.32 6.42
N PRO A 6 4.75 -31.06 6.72
CA PRO A 6 5.14 -31.37 8.09
C PRO A 6 5.47 -30.09 8.89
N ASP A 7 5.13 -30.07 10.18
CA ASP A 7 5.38 -28.91 11.06
C ASP A 7 6.87 -28.50 11.07
N SER A 8 7.79 -29.47 11.02
CA SER A 8 9.24 -29.22 10.97
C SER A 8 9.71 -28.52 9.69
N GLU A 9 8.90 -28.54 8.64
CA GLU A 9 9.16 -27.86 7.38
C GLU A 9 8.37 -26.56 7.25
N THR A 10 7.60 -26.16 8.27
CA THR A 10 6.94 -24.84 8.27
C THR A 10 7.98 -23.73 8.42
N PRO A 11 8.00 -22.70 7.55
CA PRO A 11 8.97 -21.62 7.63
C PRO A 11 8.83 -20.84 8.95
N PHE A 12 9.91 -20.74 9.72
CA PHE A 12 9.97 -19.92 10.94
C PHE A 12 11.34 -19.25 11.10
N GLN A 13 11.38 -18.21 11.94
CA GLN A 13 12.61 -17.55 12.37
C GLN A 13 12.56 -17.35 13.88
N TYR A 14 13.67 -17.61 14.56
CA TYR A 14 13.83 -17.39 16.00
C TYR A 14 15.17 -16.70 16.26
N ASN A 15 15.13 -15.52 16.89
CA ASN A 15 16.30 -14.67 17.19
C ASN A 15 17.31 -14.57 16.02
N PRO A 16 16.89 -14.11 14.82
CA PRO A 16 17.80 -14.03 13.68
C PRO A 16 18.92 -13.02 13.93
N GLU A 17 20.12 -13.27 13.40
CA GLU A 17 21.31 -12.42 13.56
C GLU A 17 21.05 -10.95 13.19
N ARG A 18 20.21 -10.70 12.18
CA ARG A 18 19.81 -9.35 11.75
C ARG A 18 19.04 -8.53 12.79
N GLY A 19 18.60 -9.15 13.90
CA GLY A 19 17.99 -8.46 15.04
C GLY A 19 16.51 -8.08 14.88
N PHE A 20 15.84 -8.46 13.79
CA PHE A 20 14.40 -8.21 13.61
C PHE A 20 13.72 -9.27 12.73
N VAL A 21 12.41 -9.44 12.92
CA VAL A 21 11.51 -10.20 12.03
C VAL A 21 10.51 -9.23 11.42
N SER A 22 10.18 -9.42 10.14
CA SER A 22 9.28 -8.53 9.39
C SER A 22 8.49 -9.31 8.36
N SER A 23 7.21 -8.95 8.21
CA SER A 23 6.33 -9.48 7.17
C SER A 23 5.35 -8.41 6.70
N ALA A 24 5.19 -8.31 5.39
CA ALA A 24 4.28 -7.43 4.68
C ALA A 24 3.77 -8.11 3.39
N ASN A 25 3.46 -9.41 3.50
CA ASN A 25 2.98 -10.30 2.43
C ASN A 25 4.00 -10.66 1.34
N GLN A 26 5.27 -10.28 1.49
CA GLN A 26 6.33 -10.79 0.62
C GLN A 26 6.55 -12.29 0.82
N ARG A 27 7.23 -12.94 -0.14
CA ARG A 27 7.50 -14.37 -0.12
C ARG A 27 8.24 -14.76 1.18
N PRO A 28 7.75 -15.73 1.96
CA PRO A 28 8.31 -16.04 3.28
C PRO A 28 9.56 -16.94 3.22
N VAL A 29 9.90 -17.45 2.04
CA VAL A 29 10.96 -18.43 1.79
C VAL A 29 11.76 -18.09 0.55
N ASP A 30 12.98 -18.61 0.45
CA ASP A 30 13.80 -18.52 -0.76
C ASP A 30 13.44 -19.61 -1.80
N SER A 31 14.25 -19.71 -2.86
CA SER A 31 14.04 -20.66 -3.96
C SER A 31 14.34 -22.12 -3.60
N THR A 32 14.92 -22.40 -2.44
CA THR A 32 15.28 -23.76 -1.99
C THR A 32 14.12 -24.47 -1.29
N TYR A 33 13.09 -23.73 -0.87
CA TYR A 33 11.94 -24.30 -0.19
C TYR A 33 11.11 -25.21 -1.12
N PRO A 34 10.89 -26.49 -0.75
CA PRO A 34 10.44 -27.50 -1.69
C PRO A 34 8.93 -27.46 -1.98
N TYR A 35 8.15 -26.77 -1.15
CA TYR A 35 6.70 -26.74 -1.30
C TYR A 35 6.20 -25.51 -2.04
N TYR A 36 5.19 -25.74 -2.87
CA TYR A 36 4.43 -24.68 -3.50
C TYR A 36 3.61 -23.91 -2.47
N LEU A 37 3.78 -22.59 -2.39
CA LEU A 37 3.09 -21.73 -1.43
C LEU A 37 2.01 -20.83 -2.05
N GLY A 38 1.90 -20.77 -3.38
CA GLY A 38 1.01 -19.84 -4.08
C GLY A 38 1.71 -19.09 -5.21
N ARG A 39 1.07 -18.02 -5.72
CA ARG A 39 1.50 -17.31 -6.93
C ARG A 39 1.78 -15.82 -6.77
N GLU A 40 1.21 -15.15 -5.76
CA GLU A 40 1.32 -13.70 -5.61
C GLU A 40 1.97 -13.34 -4.27
N TYR A 41 3.13 -12.69 -4.35
CA TYR A 41 3.89 -12.22 -3.21
C TYR A 41 4.44 -10.82 -3.47
N PRO A 42 3.71 -9.75 -3.09
CA PRO A 42 4.18 -8.39 -3.32
C PRO A 42 5.44 -8.10 -2.48
N THR A 43 6.56 -7.95 -3.17
CA THR A 43 7.87 -7.60 -2.59
C THR A 43 8.01 -6.15 -2.08
N PRO A 44 7.40 -5.11 -2.70
CA PRO A 44 7.67 -3.69 -2.38
C PRO A 44 7.66 -3.33 -0.89
N ARG A 45 6.55 -3.58 -0.18
CA ARG A 45 6.40 -3.20 1.25
C ARG A 45 7.42 -3.91 2.14
N GLY A 46 7.66 -5.20 1.88
CA GLY A 46 8.69 -5.97 2.58
C GLY A 46 10.09 -5.39 2.37
N ALA A 47 10.42 -4.98 1.14
CA ALA A 47 11.72 -4.39 0.82
C ALA A 47 11.97 -3.06 1.56
N ILE A 48 11.01 -2.13 1.56
CA ILE A 48 11.17 -0.85 2.28
C ILE A 48 11.20 -1.03 3.80
N ILE A 49 10.38 -1.93 4.36
CA ILE A 49 10.42 -2.25 5.80
C ILE A 49 11.80 -2.80 6.18
N ASN A 50 12.33 -3.74 5.41
CA ASN A 50 13.67 -4.28 5.66
C ASN A 50 14.76 -3.21 5.53
N ARG A 51 14.67 -2.33 4.52
CA ARG A 51 15.58 -1.19 4.34
C ARG A 51 15.55 -0.25 5.55
N MET A 52 14.38 0.04 6.09
CA MET A 52 14.22 0.92 7.25
C MET A 52 14.68 0.26 8.55
N LEU A 53 14.50 -1.05 8.70
CA LEU A 53 14.87 -1.79 9.91
C LEU A 53 16.34 -2.25 9.94
N ALA A 54 17.07 -2.19 8.82
CA ALA A 54 18.47 -2.57 8.74
C ALA A 54 19.39 -1.75 9.67
N ASP A 55 19.02 -0.50 9.99
CA ASP A 55 19.70 0.30 11.02
C ASP A 55 19.06 0.04 12.40
N THR A 56 19.55 -1.02 13.05
CA THR A 56 19.07 -1.56 14.33
C THR A 56 19.31 -0.62 15.52
N ASN A 57 20.22 0.35 15.39
CA ASN A 57 20.59 1.27 16.46
C ASN A 57 19.52 2.35 16.76
N LYS A 58 18.39 2.36 16.04
CA LYS A 58 17.35 3.40 16.23
C LYS A 58 15.93 2.85 16.39
N PHE A 59 15.74 1.71 17.04
CA PHE A 59 14.39 1.23 17.37
C PHE A 59 13.82 2.01 18.57
N THR A 60 13.19 3.16 18.30
CA THR A 60 12.37 3.87 19.29
C THR A 60 10.89 3.78 18.93
N PRO A 61 9.96 3.88 19.90
CA PRO A 61 8.53 3.87 19.63
C PRO A 61 8.13 4.92 18.58
N GLU A 62 8.69 6.12 18.65
CA GLU A 62 8.42 7.23 17.74
C GLU A 62 8.82 6.90 16.30
N ARG A 63 9.98 6.27 16.10
CA ARG A 63 10.41 5.82 14.76
C ARG A 63 9.47 4.76 14.22
N MET A 64 9.05 3.80 15.05
CA MET A 64 8.14 2.73 14.62
C MET A 64 6.75 3.28 14.26
N MET A 65 6.24 4.26 15.01
CA MET A 65 4.99 4.96 14.68
C MET A 65 5.12 5.72 13.35
N LYS A 66 6.20 6.49 13.16
CA LYS A 66 6.48 7.18 11.89
C LYS A 66 6.58 6.22 10.70
N MET A 67 7.24 5.07 10.90
CA MET A 67 7.38 4.04 9.88
C MET A 67 6.03 3.47 9.47
N GLN A 68 5.14 3.13 10.42
CA GLN A 68 3.81 2.62 10.11
C GLN A 68 3.00 3.58 9.23
N THR A 69 3.22 4.88 9.35
CA THR A 69 2.50 5.94 8.60
C THR A 69 3.26 6.44 7.37
N ASP A 70 4.41 5.84 7.03
CA ASP A 70 5.22 6.33 5.92
C ASP A 70 4.55 6.07 4.55
N ASN A 71 4.58 7.10 3.71
CA ASN A 71 3.92 7.15 2.41
C ASN A 71 4.89 6.97 1.22
N TYR A 72 6.14 6.57 1.46
CA TYR A 72 7.11 6.38 0.38
C TYR A 72 6.74 5.19 -0.50
N ASN A 73 6.70 5.42 -1.81
CA ASN A 73 6.30 4.47 -2.83
C ASN A 73 7.53 3.78 -3.43
N ILE A 74 7.99 2.74 -2.75
CA ILE A 74 9.13 1.92 -3.20
C ILE A 74 8.85 1.19 -4.52
N PHE A 75 7.60 0.89 -4.84
CA PHE A 75 7.25 0.34 -6.15
C PHE A 75 7.49 1.37 -7.26
N ALA A 76 7.10 2.63 -7.03
CA ALA A 76 7.39 3.71 -7.96
C ALA A 76 8.88 4.04 -8.08
N GLU A 77 9.68 3.85 -7.03
CA GLU A 77 11.16 3.93 -7.11
C GLU A 77 11.70 3.00 -8.21
N TRP A 78 11.14 1.79 -8.32
CA TRP A 78 11.55 0.80 -9.31
C TRP A 78 10.90 1.02 -10.69
N ALA A 79 9.61 1.38 -10.71
CA ALA A 79 8.82 1.46 -11.92
C ALA A 79 8.94 2.80 -12.66
N ARG A 80 9.03 3.93 -11.94
CA ARG A 80 9.08 5.28 -12.57
C ARG A 80 10.23 5.43 -13.57
N PRO A 81 11.46 4.92 -13.32
CA PRO A 81 12.54 5.00 -14.29
C PRO A 81 12.23 4.37 -15.65
N ILE A 82 11.30 3.40 -15.73
CA ILE A 82 10.85 2.80 -17.00
C ILE A 82 10.24 3.90 -17.87
N PHE A 83 9.30 4.68 -17.33
CA PHE A 83 8.65 5.77 -18.06
C PHE A 83 9.62 6.91 -18.40
N LEU A 84 10.44 7.33 -17.43
CA LEU A 84 11.37 8.45 -17.64
C LEU A 84 12.43 8.18 -18.71
N LYS A 85 12.80 6.91 -18.92
CA LYS A 85 13.77 6.52 -19.96
C LYS A 85 13.14 6.34 -21.35
N ASN A 86 11.86 5.98 -21.40
CA ASN A 86 11.22 5.51 -22.63
C ASN A 86 10.23 6.51 -23.24
N ILE A 87 9.81 7.53 -22.51
CA ILE A 87 8.90 8.56 -23.01
C ILE A 87 9.70 9.77 -23.48
N ASP A 88 9.62 10.05 -24.77
CA ASP A 88 10.14 11.29 -25.35
C ASP A 88 9.12 12.42 -25.21
N ALA A 89 9.49 13.45 -24.45
CA ALA A 89 8.63 14.60 -24.17
C ALA A 89 8.29 15.43 -25.42
N SER A 90 9.07 15.35 -26.50
CA SER A 90 8.78 16.10 -27.74
C SER A 90 7.52 15.61 -28.46
N ASN A 91 7.12 14.36 -28.22
CA ASN A 91 5.95 13.73 -28.86
C ASN A 91 4.64 13.92 -28.07
N LEU A 92 4.69 14.72 -27.01
CA LEU A 92 3.58 14.96 -26.09
C LEU A 92 2.88 16.28 -26.38
N SER A 93 1.56 16.31 -26.19
CA SER A 93 0.79 17.55 -26.11
C SER A 93 1.17 18.34 -24.86
N LYS A 94 0.76 19.62 -24.79
CA LYS A 94 1.06 20.49 -23.64
C LYS A 94 0.58 19.91 -22.29
N ASP A 95 -0.60 19.31 -22.26
CA ASP A 95 -1.13 18.69 -21.04
C ASP A 95 -0.34 17.44 -20.65
N GLU A 96 -0.02 16.57 -21.61
CA GLU A 96 0.79 15.37 -21.38
C GLU A 96 2.21 15.71 -20.92
N GLN A 97 2.85 16.74 -21.50
CA GLN A 97 4.15 17.24 -21.05
C GLN A 97 4.12 17.66 -19.59
N ARG A 98 3.08 18.39 -19.18
CA ARG A 98 2.92 18.83 -17.80
C ARG A 98 2.70 17.67 -16.84
N TYR A 99 1.89 16.67 -17.19
CA TYR A 99 1.74 15.47 -16.37
C TYR A 99 3.04 14.68 -16.25
N PHE A 100 3.77 14.52 -17.36
CA PHE A 100 5.07 13.88 -17.36
C PHE A 100 6.11 14.65 -16.51
N GLU A 101 6.04 15.98 -16.50
CA GLU A 101 6.86 16.82 -15.62
C GLU A 101 6.52 16.60 -14.14
N LEU A 102 5.23 16.51 -13.79
CA LEU A 102 4.80 16.17 -12.42
C LEU A 102 5.33 14.80 -11.99
N LEU A 103 5.28 13.79 -12.88
CA LEU A 103 5.85 12.46 -12.62
C LEU A 103 7.37 12.54 -12.39
N SER A 104 8.08 13.30 -13.22
CA SER A 104 9.54 13.44 -13.17
C SER A 104 10.02 14.11 -11.87
N LYS A 105 9.34 15.19 -11.45
CA LYS A 105 9.67 15.96 -10.25
C LYS A 105 9.16 15.35 -8.95
N TRP A 106 8.30 14.34 -9.03
CA TRP A 106 7.71 13.70 -7.87
C TRP A 106 8.79 13.09 -6.96
N ASP A 107 8.64 13.27 -5.65
CA ASP A 107 9.56 12.78 -4.62
C ASP A 107 9.31 11.33 -4.20
N LEU A 108 8.47 10.60 -4.96
CA LEU A 108 8.03 9.24 -4.68
C LEU A 108 7.18 9.10 -3.41
N ARG A 109 6.63 10.19 -2.87
CA ARG A 109 5.72 10.14 -1.72
C ARG A 109 4.26 10.28 -2.13
N ASN A 110 3.44 9.33 -1.68
CA ASN A 110 1.98 9.37 -1.81
C ASN A 110 1.36 10.14 -0.63
N ASP A 111 1.87 11.33 -0.33
CA ASP A 111 1.27 12.23 0.66
C ASP A 111 -0.05 12.82 0.12
N PRO A 112 -0.98 13.29 0.98
CA PRO A 112 -2.33 13.68 0.54
C PRO A 112 -2.39 14.68 -0.62
N GLN A 113 -1.45 15.64 -0.69
CA GLN A 113 -1.40 16.69 -1.71
C GLN A 113 -0.59 16.29 -2.95
N SER A 114 -0.01 15.09 -2.98
CA SER A 114 0.89 14.67 -4.07
C SER A 114 0.15 14.48 -5.38
N THR A 115 0.38 15.36 -6.35
CA THR A 115 -0.19 15.21 -7.71
C THR A 115 0.61 14.20 -8.54
N GLY A 116 1.93 14.13 -8.33
CA GLY A 116 2.81 13.15 -8.97
C GLY A 116 2.42 11.70 -8.65
N ALA A 117 1.93 11.43 -7.44
CA ALA A 117 1.41 10.11 -7.07
C ALA A 117 0.19 9.71 -7.92
N THR A 118 -0.75 10.63 -8.15
CA THR A 118 -1.91 10.40 -9.02
C THR A 118 -1.48 10.12 -10.46
N VAL A 119 -0.53 10.89 -10.99
CA VAL A 119 0.05 10.67 -12.32
C VAL A 119 0.64 9.28 -12.43
N PHE A 120 1.48 8.89 -11.47
CA PHE A 120 2.12 7.57 -11.48
C PHE A 120 1.09 6.42 -11.44
N VAL A 121 0.11 6.51 -10.54
CA VAL A 121 -0.90 5.45 -10.37
C VAL A 121 -1.76 5.31 -11.63
N LEU A 122 -2.18 6.42 -12.24
CA LEU A 122 -2.95 6.38 -13.49
C LEU A 122 -2.13 5.89 -14.67
N LEU A 123 -0.86 6.30 -14.77
CA LEU A 123 0.05 5.84 -15.81
C LEU A 123 0.29 4.33 -15.71
N TRP A 124 0.60 3.84 -14.51
CA TRP A 124 0.82 2.41 -14.29
C TRP A 124 -0.44 1.57 -14.51
N LYS A 125 -1.61 2.05 -14.05
CA LYS A 125 -2.92 1.44 -14.33
C LYS A 125 -3.15 1.27 -15.84
N ASN A 126 -2.78 2.27 -16.64
CA ASN A 126 -2.97 2.26 -18.09
C ASN A 126 -1.88 1.49 -18.85
N LEU A 127 -0.73 1.19 -18.22
CA LEU A 127 0.30 0.35 -18.84
C LEU A 127 -0.14 -1.11 -18.94
N LYS A 128 -0.75 -1.66 -17.88
CA LYS A 128 -1.16 -3.07 -17.83
C LYS A 128 -2.03 -3.52 -19.02
N PRO A 129 -3.13 -2.82 -19.38
CA PRO A 129 -3.95 -3.22 -20.53
C PRO A 129 -3.18 -3.10 -21.86
N VAL A 130 -2.32 -2.09 -22.01
CA VAL A 130 -1.49 -1.93 -23.22
C VAL A 130 -0.53 -3.11 -23.43
N VAL A 131 -0.12 -3.80 -22.36
CA VAL A 131 0.84 -4.91 -22.38
C VAL A 131 0.18 -6.29 -22.46
N PHE A 132 -1.11 -6.43 -22.16
CA PHE A 132 -1.74 -7.76 -22.05
C PHE A 132 -3.05 -7.91 -22.80
N ASP A 133 -3.77 -6.84 -23.13
CA ASP A 133 -5.14 -6.99 -23.62
C ASP A 133 -5.19 -7.73 -24.97
N ASP A 134 -4.18 -7.59 -25.82
CA ASP A 134 -4.13 -8.24 -27.12
C ASP A 134 -3.88 -9.75 -27.05
N GLU A 135 -2.95 -10.24 -26.23
CA GLU A 135 -2.78 -11.70 -26.08
C GLU A 135 -3.95 -12.35 -25.34
N TYR A 136 -4.58 -11.60 -24.44
CA TYR A 136 -5.69 -12.10 -23.63
C TYR A 136 -7.07 -11.90 -24.28
N ALA A 137 -7.17 -11.15 -25.38
CA ALA A 137 -8.44 -10.88 -26.08
C ALA A 137 -9.22 -12.15 -26.43
N ASN A 138 -8.52 -13.21 -26.81
CA ASN A 138 -9.11 -14.50 -27.20
C ASN A 138 -8.89 -15.62 -26.16
N ALA A 139 -8.43 -15.28 -24.94
CA ALA A 139 -8.20 -16.27 -23.91
C ALA A 139 -9.54 -16.87 -23.39
N PRO A 140 -9.59 -18.19 -23.09
CA PRO A 140 -10.77 -18.81 -22.50
C PRO A 140 -11.17 -18.16 -21.17
N GLN A 141 -12.45 -17.86 -21.00
CA GLN A 141 -12.97 -17.21 -19.79
C GLN A 141 -13.53 -18.24 -18.79
N PRO A 142 -13.36 -18.04 -17.47
CA PRO A 142 -12.68 -16.91 -16.84
C PRO A 142 -11.15 -17.03 -16.91
N ILE A 143 -10.47 -15.92 -17.22
CA ILE A 143 -9.01 -15.84 -17.21
C ILE A 143 -8.50 -14.97 -16.06
N LEU A 144 -7.38 -15.38 -15.46
CA LEU A 144 -6.63 -14.57 -14.52
C LEU A 144 -5.53 -13.81 -15.27
N LEU A 145 -5.61 -12.49 -15.26
CA LEU A 145 -4.54 -11.64 -15.79
C LEU A 145 -3.29 -11.69 -14.90
N PRO A 146 -2.09 -11.47 -15.46
CA PRO A 146 -0.86 -11.40 -14.68
C PRO A 146 -0.95 -10.38 -13.54
N PHE A 147 -0.27 -10.67 -12.43
CA PHE A 147 -0.22 -9.77 -11.27
C PHE A 147 0.63 -8.53 -11.58
N GLU A 148 0.48 -7.49 -10.77
CA GLU A 148 1.27 -6.27 -10.90
C GLU A 148 2.79 -6.54 -10.75
N SER A 149 3.17 -7.44 -9.85
CA SER A 149 4.56 -7.86 -9.68
C SER A 149 5.10 -8.53 -10.95
N THR A 150 4.29 -9.35 -11.62
CA THR A 150 4.69 -9.99 -12.88
C THR A 150 4.98 -8.95 -13.97
N LEU A 151 4.12 -7.93 -14.11
CA LEU A 151 4.36 -6.86 -15.08
C LEU A 151 5.68 -6.12 -14.80
N LEU A 152 5.90 -5.71 -13.54
CA LEU A 152 7.11 -4.99 -13.18
C LEU A 152 8.37 -5.84 -13.35
N GLU A 153 8.38 -7.07 -12.83
CA GLU A 153 9.53 -7.97 -12.89
C GLU A 153 9.89 -8.32 -14.33
N SER A 154 8.90 -8.57 -15.19
CA SER A 154 9.15 -8.88 -16.59
C SER A 154 9.78 -7.70 -17.35
N ILE A 155 9.24 -6.48 -17.20
CA ILE A 155 9.80 -5.30 -17.89
C ILE A 155 11.21 -4.97 -17.37
N LEU A 156 11.46 -5.14 -16.06
CA LEU A 156 12.79 -4.91 -15.49
C LEU A 156 13.81 -5.99 -15.89
N GLY A 157 13.35 -7.23 -16.10
CA GLY A 157 14.20 -8.36 -16.47
C GLY A 157 14.51 -8.44 -17.97
N ASP A 158 13.58 -8.02 -18.83
CA ASP A 158 13.71 -8.07 -20.27
C ASP A 158 12.92 -6.92 -20.93
N THR A 159 13.63 -5.91 -21.44
CA THR A 159 13.00 -4.78 -22.13
C THR A 159 12.45 -5.14 -23.52
N ALA A 160 12.80 -6.32 -24.05
CA ALA A 160 12.28 -6.87 -25.30
C ALA A 160 11.29 -8.03 -25.05
N TRP A 161 10.69 -8.06 -23.83
CA TRP A 161 9.73 -9.08 -23.43
C TRP A 161 8.61 -9.21 -24.46
N LYS A 162 8.19 -10.45 -24.74
CA LYS A 162 7.26 -10.72 -25.85
C LYS A 162 5.90 -10.01 -25.74
N PHE A 163 5.45 -9.68 -24.54
CA PHE A 163 4.19 -8.98 -24.26
C PHE A 163 4.26 -7.46 -24.48
N ILE A 164 5.42 -6.95 -24.90
CA ILE A 164 5.59 -5.55 -25.29
C ILE A 164 5.10 -5.31 -26.72
N ASP A 165 5.05 -6.38 -27.52
CA ASP A 165 4.61 -6.39 -28.92
C ASP A 165 3.09 -6.57 -28.98
N ASN A 166 2.39 -5.70 -29.69
CA ASN A 166 0.96 -5.84 -29.91
C ASN A 166 0.73 -6.77 -31.10
N ILE A 167 0.25 -7.99 -30.83
CA ILE A 167 0.10 -9.03 -31.86
C ILE A 167 -0.93 -8.70 -32.95
N ASN A 168 -1.69 -7.61 -32.79
CA ASN A 168 -2.68 -7.15 -33.77
C ASN A 168 -2.13 -6.08 -34.74
N THR A 169 -0.88 -5.67 -34.61
CA THR A 169 -0.25 -4.68 -35.51
C THR A 169 0.81 -5.36 -36.39
N PRO A 170 1.09 -4.80 -37.59
CA PRO A 170 2.15 -5.34 -38.46
C PRO A 170 3.56 -4.93 -38.02
N GLN A 171 3.68 -3.97 -37.11
CA GLN A 171 4.94 -3.38 -36.67
C GLN A 171 5.19 -3.85 -35.25
N LYS A 172 6.40 -4.32 -34.96
CA LYS A 172 6.73 -4.72 -33.59
C LYS A 172 6.92 -3.50 -32.69
N GLU A 173 6.07 -3.34 -31.68
CA GLU A 173 6.20 -2.25 -30.71
C GLU A 173 7.41 -2.42 -29.79
N THR A 174 7.89 -1.29 -29.31
CA THR A 174 8.95 -1.20 -28.31
C THR A 174 8.39 -0.76 -26.96
N LEU A 175 9.22 -0.88 -25.91
CA LEU A 175 8.89 -0.35 -24.58
C LEU A 175 8.59 1.17 -24.61
N ALA A 176 9.21 1.92 -25.54
CA ALA A 176 8.92 3.33 -25.76
C ALA A 176 7.51 3.57 -26.32
N ASP A 177 7.10 2.75 -27.28
CA ASP A 177 5.77 2.86 -27.91
C ASP A 177 4.67 2.57 -26.89
N ILE A 178 4.80 1.48 -26.12
CA ILE A 178 3.79 1.13 -25.12
C ILE A 178 3.77 2.11 -23.93
N CYS A 179 4.91 2.66 -23.50
CA CYS A 179 4.96 3.66 -22.44
C CYS A 179 4.30 4.97 -22.90
N LEU A 180 4.55 5.37 -24.15
CA LEU A 180 3.93 6.55 -24.75
C LEU A 180 2.41 6.36 -24.88
N LEU A 181 1.96 5.20 -25.34
CA LEU A 181 0.53 4.89 -25.44
C LEU A 181 -0.15 4.87 -24.07
N ALA A 182 0.48 4.26 -23.07
CA ALA A 182 0.00 4.27 -21.68
C ALA A 182 -0.13 5.69 -21.13
N LEU A 183 0.83 6.58 -21.40
CA LEU A 183 0.76 7.99 -21.00
C LEU A 183 -0.36 8.75 -21.70
N LYS A 184 -0.58 8.52 -22.99
CA LYS A 184 -1.70 9.14 -23.73
C LYS A 184 -3.05 8.69 -23.18
N ASN A 185 -3.19 7.41 -22.85
CA ASN A 185 -4.41 6.88 -22.22
C ASN A 185 -4.61 7.47 -20.83
N ALA A 186 -3.57 7.50 -20.00
CA ALA A 186 -3.60 8.10 -18.67
C ALA A 186 -3.86 9.62 -18.71
N GLY A 187 -3.38 10.33 -19.74
CA GLY A 187 -3.55 11.76 -19.92
C GLY A 187 -5.01 12.20 -19.98
N LYS A 188 -5.89 11.36 -20.54
CA LYS A 188 -7.34 11.58 -20.55
C LYS A 188 -7.92 11.53 -19.13
N GLU A 189 -7.65 10.46 -18.39
CA GLU A 189 -8.10 10.31 -17.01
C GLU A 189 -7.52 11.41 -16.09
N LEU A 190 -6.27 11.80 -16.33
CA LEU A 190 -5.61 12.89 -15.60
C LEU A 190 -6.27 14.23 -15.86
N LYS A 191 -6.66 14.51 -17.11
CA LYS A 191 -7.40 15.73 -17.46
C LYS A 191 -8.77 15.79 -16.81
N GLU A 192 -9.46 14.67 -16.74
CA GLU A 192 -10.75 14.55 -16.04
C GLU A 192 -10.57 14.76 -14.53
N ALA A 193 -9.57 14.12 -13.93
CA ALA A 193 -9.25 14.29 -12.51
C ALA A 193 -8.89 15.75 -12.18
N GLU A 194 -8.06 16.40 -13.01
CA GLU A 194 -7.71 17.80 -12.86
C GLU A 194 -8.92 18.73 -12.99
N THR A 195 -9.72 18.58 -14.04
CA THR A 195 -10.91 19.41 -14.29
C THR A 195 -11.90 19.30 -13.14
N GLY A 196 -12.01 18.12 -12.52
CA GLY A 196 -12.80 17.89 -11.32
C GLY A 196 -12.14 18.32 -10.00
N GLY A 197 -10.95 18.91 -10.02
CA GLY A 197 -10.22 19.32 -8.81
C GLY A 197 -9.75 18.17 -7.93
N ARG A 198 -9.51 16.99 -8.53
CA ARG A 198 -9.14 15.73 -7.87
C ARG A 198 -7.71 15.28 -8.17
N LEU A 199 -6.84 16.15 -8.71
CA LEU A 199 -5.48 15.74 -9.08
C LEU A 199 -4.60 15.43 -7.85
N GLU A 200 -4.84 16.07 -6.70
CA GLU A 200 -4.17 15.74 -5.43
C GLU A 200 -4.50 14.30 -4.99
N TRP A 201 -3.49 13.55 -4.55
CA TRP A 201 -3.63 12.11 -4.27
C TRP A 201 -4.81 11.74 -3.38
N ALA A 202 -5.00 12.41 -2.24
CA ALA A 202 -6.10 12.07 -1.33
C ALA A 202 -7.48 12.31 -1.96
N ARG A 203 -7.61 13.32 -2.84
CA ARG A 203 -8.85 13.61 -3.57
C ARG A 203 -9.09 12.63 -4.72
N TYR A 204 -8.02 12.18 -5.38
CA TYR A 204 -8.12 11.16 -6.42
C TYR A 204 -8.49 9.80 -5.83
N LYS A 205 -7.72 9.35 -4.83
CA LYS A 205 -7.89 8.06 -4.14
C LYS A 205 -9.21 7.99 -3.37
N ASP A 206 -9.64 9.12 -2.83
CA ASP A 206 -10.90 9.31 -2.13
C ASP A 206 -11.18 8.23 -1.07
N THR A 207 -10.28 8.12 -0.10
CA THR A 207 -10.37 7.09 0.93
C THR A 207 -11.65 7.22 1.74
N ARG A 208 -12.38 6.11 1.86
CA ARG A 208 -13.59 5.97 2.66
C ARG A 208 -13.46 4.82 3.65
N ILE A 209 -14.01 5.02 4.83
CA ILE A 209 -14.22 3.98 5.85
C ILE A 209 -15.73 3.71 5.86
N ASN A 210 -16.13 2.69 5.12
CA ASN A 210 -17.54 2.35 4.95
C ASN A 210 -18.07 1.66 6.21
N HIS A 211 -19.26 2.06 6.65
CA HIS A 211 -20.01 1.28 7.63
C HIS A 211 -20.43 -0.07 7.03
N LEU A 212 -20.65 -1.08 7.90
CA LEU A 212 -21.05 -2.43 7.48
C LEU A 212 -22.35 -2.44 6.65
N THR A 213 -23.26 -1.51 6.91
CA THR A 213 -24.52 -1.35 6.15
C THR A 213 -24.36 -0.64 4.81
N LYS A 214 -23.15 -0.14 4.50
CA LYS A 214 -22.84 0.65 3.29
C LYS A 214 -23.69 1.92 3.11
N LEU A 215 -24.14 2.50 4.23
CA LEU A 215 -24.83 3.79 4.23
C LEU A 215 -23.81 4.91 4.43
N ASP A 216 -23.82 5.90 3.55
CA ASP A 216 -22.93 7.07 3.61
C ASP A 216 -23.07 7.82 4.93
N ALA A 217 -24.30 7.95 5.45
CA ALA A 217 -24.60 8.63 6.71
C ALA A 217 -23.86 8.06 7.93
N PHE A 218 -23.42 6.80 7.87
CA PHE A 218 -22.66 6.14 8.94
C PHE A 218 -21.19 5.92 8.59
N SER A 219 -20.77 6.34 7.40
CA SER A 219 -19.42 6.14 6.88
C SER A 219 -18.58 7.39 7.08
N SER A 220 -17.27 7.24 7.15
CA SER A 220 -16.35 8.37 7.08
C SER A 220 -15.83 8.47 5.66
N LEU A 221 -16.33 9.46 4.91
CA LEU A 221 -16.00 9.68 3.50
C LEU A 221 -14.89 10.72 3.36
N HIS A 222 -14.21 10.73 2.20
CA HIS A 222 -13.22 11.74 1.83
C HIS A 222 -12.09 11.92 2.85
N VAL A 223 -11.64 10.83 3.47
CA VAL A 223 -10.61 10.86 4.51
C VAL A 223 -9.27 11.33 3.89
N PRO A 224 -8.69 12.46 4.33
CA PRO A 224 -7.52 13.06 3.69
C PRO A 224 -6.21 12.36 4.11
N ILE A 225 -6.06 11.09 3.72
CA ILE A 225 -4.92 10.22 4.08
C ILE A 225 -4.08 9.87 2.85
N GLY A 226 -2.75 9.86 3.03
CA GLY A 226 -1.80 9.36 2.03
C GLY A 226 -1.83 7.83 1.87
N GLY A 227 -0.76 7.26 1.34
CA GLY A 227 -0.57 5.80 1.27
C GLY A 227 -1.02 5.14 -0.04
N GLY A 228 -1.08 3.82 -0.08
CA GLY A 228 -1.50 3.03 -1.25
C GLY A 228 -1.02 1.58 -1.24
N ASP A 229 -1.20 0.84 -2.34
CA ASP A 229 -1.06 -0.63 -2.41
C ASP A 229 0.33 -1.16 -2.02
N ASN A 230 1.38 -0.51 -2.52
CA ASN A 230 2.77 -0.91 -2.36
C ASN A 230 3.55 -0.07 -1.34
N ILE A 231 2.84 0.53 -0.39
CA ILE A 231 3.36 1.52 0.57
C ILE A 231 3.09 1.02 1.99
N ILE A 232 3.97 1.34 2.96
CA ILE A 232 3.82 0.87 4.36
C ILE A 232 2.46 1.31 4.92
N ASN A 233 2.12 2.58 4.76
CA ASN A 233 0.76 3.06 4.95
C ASN A 233 -0.15 2.52 3.83
N ALA A 234 -0.64 1.29 3.99
CA ALA A 234 -1.43 0.57 2.99
C ALA A 234 -2.89 1.08 2.85
N ALA A 235 -3.11 2.40 2.98
CA ALA A 235 -4.42 3.04 2.88
C ALA A 235 -4.80 3.30 1.42
N ARG A 236 -5.74 2.50 0.92
CA ARG A 236 -6.35 2.53 -0.42
C ARG A 236 -7.65 3.36 -0.39
N SER A 237 -8.46 3.27 -1.44
CA SER A 237 -9.76 3.94 -1.49
C SER A 237 -10.76 3.35 -0.50
N ASP A 238 -10.77 2.05 -0.26
CA ASP A 238 -11.76 1.37 0.59
C ASP A 238 -11.18 0.32 1.54
N HIS A 239 -9.85 0.20 1.58
CA HIS A 239 -9.11 -0.70 2.46
C HIS A 239 -7.96 0.05 3.11
N GLY A 240 -7.53 -0.36 4.30
CA GLY A 240 -6.39 0.26 4.96
C GLY A 240 -6.08 -0.35 6.33
N PRO A 241 -5.09 0.22 7.05
CA PRO A 241 -4.70 -0.27 8.37
C PRO A 241 -5.84 -0.17 9.39
N SER A 242 -6.38 -1.32 9.80
CA SER A 242 -7.47 -1.43 10.78
C SER A 242 -7.01 -1.23 12.22
N TRP A 243 -5.76 -1.55 12.54
CA TRP A 243 -5.17 -1.32 13.85
C TRP A 243 -3.68 -1.05 13.68
N ARG A 244 -3.19 -0.01 14.35
CA ARG A 244 -1.78 0.33 14.42
C ARG A 244 -1.35 0.27 15.87
N MET A 245 -0.22 -0.37 16.14
CA MET A 245 0.29 -0.49 17.50
C MET A 245 1.81 -0.57 17.53
N VAL A 246 2.37 0.03 18.55
CA VAL A 246 3.80 -0.03 18.89
C VAL A 246 3.90 -0.33 20.38
N VAL A 247 4.70 -1.34 20.73
CA VAL A 247 4.94 -1.73 22.13
C VAL A 247 6.44 -1.80 22.35
N SER A 248 6.90 -1.09 23.38
CA SER A 248 8.28 -1.10 23.87
C SER A 248 8.33 -1.89 25.18
N LEU A 249 9.03 -3.03 25.16
CA LEU A 249 9.15 -3.93 26.30
C LEU A 249 10.42 -3.61 27.13
N THR A 250 10.55 -2.35 27.56
CA THR A 250 11.58 -1.99 28.54
C THR A 250 11.14 -2.39 29.96
N GLN A 251 11.88 -1.99 31.00
CA GLN A 251 11.47 -2.19 32.40
C GLN A 251 10.04 -1.69 32.68
N LYS A 252 9.64 -0.60 32.01
CA LYS A 252 8.25 -0.13 31.98
C LYS A 252 7.72 -0.32 30.56
N THR A 253 6.66 -1.11 30.42
CA THR A 253 6.00 -1.27 29.13
C THR A 253 5.37 0.05 28.69
N GLU A 254 5.78 0.52 27.51
CA GLU A 254 5.15 1.64 26.82
C GLU A 254 4.41 1.08 25.61
N ALA A 255 3.15 1.44 25.46
CA ALA A 255 2.34 0.98 24.35
C ALA A 255 1.57 2.15 23.75
N TYR A 256 1.42 2.14 22.44
CA TYR A 256 0.74 3.16 21.66
C TYR A 256 -0.14 2.48 20.64
N GLY A 257 -1.34 3.01 20.42
CA GLY A 257 -2.26 2.44 19.44
C GLY A 257 -3.26 3.45 18.88
N ILE A 258 -3.77 3.14 17.69
CA ILE A 258 -4.80 3.90 17.00
C ILE A 258 -5.47 3.00 15.95
N TYR A 259 -6.75 3.25 15.66
CA TYR A 259 -7.49 2.60 14.59
C TYR A 259 -8.51 3.55 13.96
N PRO A 260 -8.95 3.30 12.72
CA PRO A 260 -9.95 4.13 12.04
C PRO A 260 -11.33 3.81 12.62
N GLY A 261 -11.93 4.76 13.35
CA GLY A 261 -13.24 4.60 13.97
C GLY A 261 -13.31 5.28 15.34
N GLY A 262 -13.78 4.55 16.34
CA GLY A 262 -13.85 5.00 17.71
C GLY A 262 -14.33 3.90 18.64
N GLN A 263 -14.25 4.16 19.96
CA GLN A 263 -14.49 3.14 21.00
C GLN A 263 -15.95 2.68 21.13
N ASN A 264 -16.87 3.20 20.32
CA ASN A 264 -18.29 2.84 20.37
C ASN A 264 -18.85 2.62 18.97
N GLY A 265 -19.36 1.42 18.68
CA GLY A 265 -19.92 1.10 17.36
C GLY A 265 -21.30 1.70 17.06
N ASN A 266 -21.91 2.47 17.96
CA ASN A 266 -23.19 3.14 17.73
C ASN A 266 -22.99 4.47 16.97
N PRO A 267 -23.55 4.64 15.75
CA PRO A 267 -23.42 5.88 14.97
C PRO A 267 -23.91 7.16 15.67
N GLY A 268 -24.82 7.04 16.64
CA GLY A 268 -25.29 8.18 17.46
C GLY A 268 -24.33 8.58 18.59
N SER A 269 -23.24 7.86 18.80
CA SER A 269 -22.26 8.13 19.85
C SER A 269 -21.21 9.15 19.40
N ARG A 270 -20.85 10.08 20.28
CA ARG A 270 -19.68 10.98 20.05
C ARG A 270 -18.35 10.24 19.92
N TYR A 271 -18.30 8.95 20.26
CA TYR A 271 -17.11 8.10 20.18
C TYR A 271 -17.15 7.12 19.00
N TYR A 272 -17.99 7.38 18.01
CA TYR A 272 -18.18 6.48 16.88
C TYR A 272 -17.04 6.52 15.87
N ASN A 273 -16.66 7.72 15.44
CA ASN A 273 -15.63 7.96 14.43
C ASN A 273 -14.58 8.98 14.88
N ASN A 274 -14.50 9.25 16.19
CA ASN A 274 -13.67 10.32 16.74
C ASN A 274 -12.16 10.08 16.63
N PHE A 275 -11.71 8.88 16.25
CA PHE A 275 -10.31 8.58 15.97
C PHE A 275 -9.91 8.71 14.51
N VAL A 276 -10.88 8.87 13.58
CA VAL A 276 -10.58 8.87 12.13
C VAL A 276 -9.57 9.95 11.75
N GLN A 277 -9.72 11.16 12.27
CA GLN A 277 -8.79 12.27 11.98
C GLN A 277 -7.40 12.04 12.57
N ASP A 278 -7.32 11.51 13.79
CA ASP A 278 -6.02 11.22 14.41
C ASP A 278 -5.32 10.05 13.72
N TRP A 279 -6.08 9.02 13.34
CA TRP A 279 -5.59 7.90 12.54
C TRP A 279 -5.06 8.34 11.17
N SER A 280 -5.76 9.27 10.50
CA SER A 280 -5.37 9.72 9.15
C SER A 280 -4.05 10.48 9.13
N VAL A 281 -3.74 11.21 10.21
CA VAL A 281 -2.48 11.96 10.37
C VAL A 281 -1.42 11.23 11.18
N GLY A 282 -1.69 9.98 11.59
CA GLY A 282 -0.70 9.16 12.31
C GLY A 282 -0.49 9.56 13.78
N LYS A 283 -1.52 10.09 14.45
CA LYS A 283 -1.50 10.40 15.88
C LYS A 283 -1.95 9.20 16.71
N TYR A 284 -1.05 8.68 17.52
CA TYR A 284 -1.29 7.51 18.37
C TYR A 284 -1.69 7.93 19.79
N TYR A 285 -2.48 7.09 20.44
CA TYR A 285 -2.81 7.23 21.86
C TYR A 285 -1.97 6.28 22.72
N PRO A 286 -1.53 6.70 23.91
CA PRO A 286 -0.91 5.79 24.85
C PRO A 286 -1.93 4.73 25.31
N LEU A 287 -1.53 3.47 25.24
CA LEU A 287 -2.28 2.33 25.76
C LEU A 287 -1.79 2.03 27.17
N TRP A 288 -2.70 2.12 28.13
CA TRP A 288 -2.36 1.83 29.52
C TRP A 288 -2.31 0.32 29.76
N MET A 289 -1.10 -0.22 29.82
CA MET A 289 -0.84 -1.59 30.23
C MET A 289 -0.86 -1.67 31.76
N MET A 290 -2.08 -1.75 32.31
CA MET A 290 -2.31 -1.74 33.76
C MET A 290 -1.60 -2.90 34.46
N THR A 291 -0.88 -2.58 35.52
CA THR A 291 -0.23 -3.55 36.42
C THR A 291 -1.09 -3.85 37.63
N ARG A 292 -0.81 -4.97 38.32
CA ARG A 292 -1.54 -5.38 39.53
C ARG A 292 -1.45 -4.33 40.66
N SER A 293 -0.38 -3.56 40.74
CA SER A 293 -0.21 -2.49 41.73
C SER A 293 -1.07 -1.25 41.45
N GLU A 294 -1.60 -1.09 40.24
CA GLU A 294 -2.36 0.10 39.84
C GLU A 294 -3.90 -0.09 40.00
N THR A 295 -4.37 -1.09 40.75
CA THR A 295 -5.80 -1.35 40.95
C THR A 295 -6.60 -0.23 41.62
N SER A 296 -5.91 0.77 42.15
CA SER A 296 -6.49 1.97 42.78
C SER A 296 -6.21 3.26 41.99
N ASP A 297 -5.70 3.15 40.75
CA ASP A 297 -5.42 4.32 39.91
C ASP A 297 -6.70 5.09 39.54
N LYS A 298 -6.64 6.43 39.58
CA LYS A 298 -7.76 7.35 39.28
C LYS A 298 -8.34 7.23 37.86
N ARG A 299 -7.62 6.58 36.94
CA ARG A 299 -8.10 6.27 35.59
C ARG A 299 -9.20 5.20 35.62
N ILE A 300 -9.22 4.32 36.62
CA ILE A 300 -10.27 3.32 36.82
C ILE A 300 -11.56 4.03 37.23
N LYS A 301 -12.65 3.78 36.47
CA LYS A 301 -13.95 4.41 36.72
C LYS A 301 -14.94 3.54 37.47
N TRP A 302 -14.77 2.23 37.38
CA TRP A 302 -15.66 1.25 37.97
C TRP A 302 -14.92 -0.05 38.25
N LYS A 303 -15.43 -0.83 39.20
CA LYS A 303 -14.96 -2.17 39.53
C LYS A 303 -16.17 -3.09 39.58
N MET A 304 -16.13 -4.17 38.81
CA MET A 304 -17.14 -5.22 38.85
C MET A 304 -16.52 -6.45 39.52
N ASN A 305 -17.18 -6.98 40.56
CA ASN A 305 -16.76 -8.20 41.22
C ASN A 305 -17.72 -9.31 40.83
N PHE A 306 -17.19 -10.41 40.29
CA PHE A 306 -17.96 -11.61 40.02
C PHE A 306 -17.74 -12.59 41.17
N SER A 307 -18.82 -12.98 41.85
CA SER A 307 -18.81 -14.15 42.73
C SER A 307 -19.16 -15.39 41.92
N LYS A 308 -18.50 -16.52 42.18
CA LYS A 308 -19.06 -17.81 41.75
C LYS A 308 -20.37 -18.00 42.52
N GLY A 309 -21.47 -18.14 41.78
CA GLY A 309 -22.75 -18.58 42.33
C GLY A 309 -22.67 -20.03 42.79
#